data_AF-A0A2S6ZFH4-F1
#
_entry.id   AF-A0A2S6ZFH4-F1
#
_cell.length_a   1.000
_cell.length_b   1.000
_cell.length_c   1.000
_cell.angle_alpha   90.00
_cell.angle_beta   90.00
_cell.angle_gamma   90.00
#
_symmetry.space_group_name_H-M   'P 1'
#
loop_
_entity.id
_entity.type
_entity.pdbx_description
1 polymer ?
#
loop_
_entity_poly.entity_id
_entity_poly.type
_entity_poly.pdbx_seq_one_letter_code
_entity_poly.pdbx_strand_id
1 'polypeptide(L)'
;YNNYFDNSTLPNGTRTAADGRRYEKQQYNALQVGSGSIVFSESNYFYKTNSSNQIRLESSGDMYNFYEKKNVYDAATGNSAIGSTFNNAPVKYSYKSDDAARVPGIVLSTAGPH
;
A
#
# COMPACT_ATOMS: atom_id res chain seq x y z
N TYR A 1 -10.17 -0.06 0.80
CA TYR A 1 -10.19 -0.50 2.21
C TYR A 1 -10.23 -2.03 2.23
N ASN A 2 -9.88 -2.67 3.36
CA ASN A 2 -9.91 -4.14 3.55
C ASN A 2 -9.07 -4.95 2.53
N ASN A 3 -7.95 -4.42 2.04
CA ASN A 3 -7.05 -5.16 1.15
C ASN A 3 -5.92 -5.85 1.94
N TYR A 4 -5.49 -7.02 1.48
CA TYR A 4 -4.31 -7.73 1.99
C TYR A 4 -3.20 -7.69 0.92
N PHE A 5 -2.09 -7.02 1.25
CA PHE A 5 -0.89 -6.96 0.41
C PHE A 5 0.16 -7.88 1.01
N ASP A 6 0.28 -9.09 0.45
CA ASP A 6 1.28 -10.08 0.85
C ASP A 6 2.53 -9.95 -0.02
N ASN A 7 3.68 -9.80 0.61
CA ASN A 7 4.97 -9.85 -0.05
C ASN A 7 5.99 -10.72 0.69
N SER A 8 5.48 -11.82 1.27
CA SER A 8 6.24 -12.79 2.06
C SER A 8 7.26 -13.61 1.28
N THR A 9 7.11 -13.68 -0.05
CA THR A 9 8.12 -14.24 -0.95
C THR A 9 9.28 -13.27 -1.05
N LEU A 10 10.36 -13.55 -0.29
CA LEU A 10 11.59 -12.76 -0.34
C LEU A 10 12.16 -12.80 -1.76
N PRO A 11 12.18 -11.67 -2.48
CA PRO A 11 12.70 -11.67 -3.83
C PRO A 11 14.22 -11.85 -3.77
N ASN A 12 14.74 -12.82 -4.53
CA ASN A 12 16.16 -13.15 -4.59
C ASN A 12 16.79 -12.83 -5.96
N GLY A 13 18.09 -12.56 -5.94
CA GLY A 13 18.89 -12.26 -7.13
C GLY A 13 18.78 -10.81 -7.59
N THR A 14 19.33 -10.54 -8.79
CA THR A 14 19.41 -9.18 -9.35
C THR A 14 18.46 -8.97 -10.53
N ARG A 15 18.02 -7.73 -10.75
CA ARG A 15 17.43 -7.26 -12.01
C ARG A 15 18.35 -6.24 -12.66
N THR A 16 18.41 -6.24 -13.98
CA THR A 16 19.07 -5.17 -14.74
C THR A 16 18.01 -4.11 -15.08
N ALA A 17 18.22 -2.87 -14.66
CA ALA A 17 17.29 -1.78 -15.01
C ALA A 17 17.58 -1.24 -16.41
N ALA A 18 16.74 -0.32 -16.89
CA ALA A 18 16.86 0.29 -18.21
C ALA A 18 18.18 1.07 -18.42
N ASP A 19 18.86 1.45 -17.33
CA ASP A 19 20.18 2.09 -17.33
C ASP A 19 21.35 1.09 -17.49
N GLY A 20 21.06 -0.20 -17.64
CA GLY A 20 22.06 -1.27 -17.78
C GLY A 20 22.71 -1.71 -16.46
N ARG A 21 22.36 -1.11 -15.32
CA ARG A 21 22.92 -1.45 -14.00
C ARG A 21 22.12 -2.57 -13.34
N ARG A 22 22.81 -3.39 -12.55
CA ARG A 22 22.22 -4.48 -11.77
C ARG A 22 21.84 -3.99 -10.38
N TYR A 23 20.61 -4.29 -9.98
CA TYR A 23 20.06 -3.95 -8.68
C TYR A 23 19.55 -5.24 -8.03
N GLU A 24 19.80 -5.41 -6.73
CA GLU A 24 19.16 -6.48 -5.96
C GLU A 24 17.64 -6.36 -6.08
N LYS A 25 16.96 -7.50 -6.23
CA LYS A 25 15.51 -7.48 -6.15
C LYS A 25 15.11 -7.14 -4.71
N GLN A 26 14.05 -6.35 -4.60
CA GLN A 26 13.54 -5.86 -3.34
C GLN A 26 12.05 -6.17 -3.26
N GLN A 27 11.54 -6.20 -2.03
CA GLN A 27 10.12 -6.22 -1.77
C GLN A 27 9.39 -5.08 -2.53
N TYR A 28 8.16 -5.31 -2.97
CA TYR A 28 7.42 -4.31 -3.74
C TYR A 28 6.82 -3.21 -2.84
N ASN A 29 6.45 -2.09 -3.47
CA ASN A 29 5.68 -1.02 -2.86
C ASN A 29 4.20 -1.20 -3.20
N ALA A 30 3.31 -1.18 -2.21
CA ALA A 30 1.91 -1.57 -2.40
C ALA A 30 1.03 -0.45 -2.98
N LEU A 31 1.25 0.78 -2.51
CA LEU A 31 0.45 1.95 -2.89
C LEU A 31 1.35 3.09 -3.36
N GLN A 32 1.16 3.57 -4.59
CA GLN A 32 1.79 4.80 -5.09
C GLN A 32 0.77 5.94 -5.08
N VAL A 33 1.08 7.04 -4.40
CA VAL A 33 0.32 8.29 -4.45
C VAL A 33 1.02 9.24 -5.42
N GLY A 34 0.37 9.51 -6.54
CA GLY A 34 0.90 10.37 -7.61
C GLY A 34 0.42 11.82 -7.53
N SER A 35 0.95 12.64 -8.44
CA SER A 35 0.50 14.02 -8.64
C SER A 35 -1.02 14.08 -8.89
N GLY A 36 -1.70 15.02 -8.25
CA GLY A 36 -3.15 15.21 -8.33
C GLY A 36 -4.00 14.14 -7.64
N SER A 37 -3.38 13.12 -7.03
CA SER A 37 -4.12 12.01 -6.42
C SER A 37 -4.76 12.42 -5.10
N ILE A 38 -5.96 11.91 -4.85
CA ILE A 38 -6.62 11.92 -3.54
C ILE A 38 -6.86 10.46 -3.15
N VAL A 39 -6.10 9.97 -2.18
CA VAL A 39 -6.10 8.56 -1.78
C VAL A 39 -6.54 8.42 -0.34
N PHE A 40 -7.51 7.53 -0.10
CA PHE A 40 -7.95 7.13 1.23
C PHE A 40 -7.64 5.64 1.43
N SER A 41 -6.74 5.35 2.38
CA SER A 41 -6.31 3.99 2.73
C SER A 41 -6.84 3.61 4.11
N GLU A 42 -7.83 2.72 4.16
CA GLU A 42 -8.47 2.31 5.42
C GLU A 42 -8.45 0.81 5.63
N SER A 43 -8.12 0.37 6.85
CA SER A 43 -8.15 -1.03 7.28
C SER A 43 -7.50 -2.00 6.28
N ASN A 44 -6.39 -1.61 5.66
CA ASN A 44 -5.60 -2.51 4.82
C ASN A 44 -4.51 -3.19 5.66
N TYR A 45 -4.09 -4.39 5.27
CA TYR A 45 -3.00 -5.13 5.89
C TYR A 45 -1.83 -5.25 4.91
N PHE A 46 -0.68 -4.70 5.27
CA PHE A 46 0.54 -4.72 4.47
C PHE A 46 1.56 -5.64 5.13
N TYR A 47 1.87 -6.77 4.51
CA TYR A 47 2.79 -7.76 5.03
C TYR A 47 4.08 -7.81 4.22
N LYS A 48 5.22 -7.56 4.88
CA LYS A 48 6.57 -7.65 4.27
C LYS A 48 6.75 -6.82 2.99
N THR A 49 6.04 -5.71 2.86
CA THR A 49 6.25 -4.76 1.78
C THR A 49 7.52 -3.94 2.04
N ASN A 50 8.11 -3.33 1.00
CA ASN A 50 9.24 -2.41 1.18
C ASN A 50 8.72 -1.07 1.72
N SER A 51 8.32 -0.16 0.83
CA SER A 51 7.53 1.01 1.20
C SER A 51 6.06 0.70 0.92
N SER A 52 5.27 0.42 1.95
CA SER A 52 3.85 0.10 1.81
C SER A 52 3.09 1.21 1.09
N ASN A 53 3.38 2.47 1.44
CA ASN A 53 2.91 3.65 0.75
C ASN A 53 4.10 4.47 0.24
N GLN A 54 4.05 4.92 -1.01
CA GLN A 54 5.09 5.75 -1.63
C GLN A 54 4.47 6.99 -2.27
N ILE A 55 4.99 8.18 -1.94
CA ILE A 55 4.67 9.40 -2.68
C ILE A 55 5.62 9.50 -3.87
N ARG A 56 5.09 9.60 -5.09
CA ARG A 56 5.88 9.74 -6.31
C ARG A 56 5.23 10.76 -7.24
N LEU A 57 5.74 11.98 -7.18
CA LEU A 57 5.24 13.12 -7.95
C LEU A 57 6.01 13.27 -9.27
N GLU A 58 5.32 13.73 -10.31
CA GLU A 58 5.90 14.03 -11.61
C GLU A 58 6.76 15.30 -11.57
N SER A 59 6.36 16.29 -10.77
CA SER A 59 7.11 17.53 -10.53
C SER A 59 7.17 17.91 -9.06
N SER A 60 8.28 18.54 -8.67
CA SER A 60 8.40 19.13 -7.34
C SER A 60 7.36 20.24 -7.17
N GLY A 61 6.51 20.11 -6.15
CA GLY A 61 5.41 21.05 -5.89
C GLY A 61 4.04 20.56 -6.36
N ASP A 62 3.95 19.42 -7.05
CA ASP A 62 2.66 18.83 -7.38
C ASP A 62 1.88 18.50 -6.11
N MET A 63 0.60 18.86 -6.10
CA MET A 63 -0.27 18.59 -4.97
C MET A 63 -0.72 17.14 -4.98
N TYR A 64 -0.85 16.56 -3.78
CA TYR A 64 -1.49 15.28 -3.54
C TYR A 64 -2.19 15.34 -2.18
N ASN A 65 -3.19 14.49 -1.98
CA ASN A 65 -3.79 14.29 -0.67
C ASN A 65 -3.77 12.80 -0.34
N PHE A 66 -3.04 12.44 0.71
CA PHE A 66 -3.01 11.08 1.22
C PHE A 66 -3.59 11.04 2.62
N TYR A 67 -4.65 10.26 2.77
CA TYR A 67 -5.32 10.02 4.04
C TYR A 67 -5.27 8.54 4.38
N GLU A 68 -5.12 8.25 5.66
CA GLU A 68 -5.15 6.87 6.12
C GLU A 68 -5.79 6.68 7.49
N LYS A 69 -6.24 5.45 7.75
CA LYS A 69 -6.89 5.09 9.00
C LYS A 69 -6.83 3.59 9.24
N LYS A 70 -6.36 3.18 10.43
CA LYS A 70 -6.39 1.78 10.91
C LYS A 70 -5.72 0.76 9.97
N ASN A 71 -4.74 1.17 9.18
CA ASN A 71 -3.92 0.21 8.44
C ASN A 71 -3.00 -0.55 9.40
N VAL A 72 -2.64 -1.79 9.04
CA VAL A 72 -1.61 -2.57 9.72
C VAL A 72 -0.41 -2.71 8.79
N TYR A 73 0.76 -2.33 9.29
CA TYR A 73 2.05 -2.46 8.63
C TYR A 73 2.86 -3.52 9.38
N ASP A 74 2.84 -4.75 8.89
CA ASP A 74 3.54 -5.88 9.52
C ASP A 74 4.81 -6.25 8.75
N ALA A 75 5.93 -6.29 9.46
CA ALA A 75 7.26 -6.61 8.95
C ALA A 75 7.67 -5.82 7.68
N ALA A 76 7.20 -4.58 7.52
CA ALA A 76 7.62 -3.71 6.44
C ALA A 76 9.13 -3.39 6.54
N THR A 77 9.84 -3.43 5.42
CA THR A 77 11.32 -3.32 5.40
C THR A 77 11.83 -1.93 5.06
N GLY A 78 10.99 -1.06 4.49
CA GLY A 78 11.31 0.32 4.15
C GLY A 78 10.44 1.33 4.88
N ASN A 79 10.65 2.61 4.55
CA ASN A 79 9.89 3.72 5.12
C ASN A 79 8.64 3.98 4.29
N SER A 80 7.47 3.70 4.86
CA SER A 80 6.19 4.05 4.26
C SER A 80 5.85 5.51 4.51
N ALA A 81 5.33 6.18 3.49
CA ALA A 81 4.66 7.46 3.68
C ALA A 81 3.45 7.28 4.59
N ILE A 82 3.20 8.26 5.46
CA ILE A 82 2.07 8.26 6.38
C ILE A 82 1.06 9.29 5.92
N GLY A 83 -0.19 8.89 5.78
CA GLY A 83 -1.31 9.75 5.43
C GLY A 83 -1.85 10.52 6.63
N SER A 84 -2.58 11.60 6.36
CA SER A 84 -3.33 12.28 7.41
C SER A 84 -4.53 11.45 7.87
N THR A 85 -4.83 11.45 9.16
CA THR A 85 -6.04 10.81 9.67
C THR A 85 -7.29 11.47 9.09
N PHE A 86 -8.34 10.67 8.84
CA PHE A 86 -9.64 11.17 8.42
C PHE A 86 -10.77 10.56 9.27
N ASN A 87 -11.82 11.33 9.53
CA ASN A 87 -12.93 10.91 10.41
C ASN A 87 -14.23 10.62 9.66
N ASN A 88 -14.47 11.35 8.58
CA ASN A 88 -15.69 11.22 7.77
C ASN A 88 -15.50 10.19 6.66
N ALA A 89 -16.57 9.53 6.26
CA ALA A 89 -16.52 8.64 5.10
C ALA A 89 -16.03 9.41 3.86
N PRO A 90 -15.01 8.91 3.13
CA PRO A 90 -14.42 9.62 2.00
C PRO A 90 -15.26 9.52 0.72
N VAL A 91 -16.29 8.67 0.73
CA VAL A 91 -17.14 8.33 -0.40
C VAL A 91 -18.61 8.44 0.01
N LYS A 92 -19.50 8.67 -0.97
CA LYS A 92 -20.94 8.86 -0.73
C LYS A 92 -21.71 7.57 -0.43
N TYR A 93 -21.14 6.41 -0.77
CA TYR A 93 -21.75 5.13 -0.49
C TYR A 93 -21.35 4.62 0.90
N SER A 94 -22.25 3.87 1.52
CA SER A 94 -21.97 3.21 2.80
C SER A 94 -21.08 1.99 2.58
N TYR A 95 -20.08 1.84 3.45
CA TYR A 95 -19.26 0.65 3.54
C TYR A 95 -18.91 0.39 5.00
N LYS A 96 -18.49 -0.84 5.31
CA LYS A 96 -18.00 -1.22 6.63
C LYS A 96 -16.59 -1.76 6.48
N SER A 97 -15.63 -1.08 7.11
CA SER A 97 -14.27 -1.59 7.23
C SER A 97 -14.22 -2.71 8.26
N ASP A 98 -13.45 -3.76 7.97
CA ASP A 98 -13.14 -4.79 8.94
C ASP A 98 -12.01 -4.33 9.86
N ASP A 99 -11.76 -5.09 10.93
CA ASP A 99 -10.51 -4.95 11.68
C ASP A 99 -9.36 -5.40 10.77
N ALA A 100 -8.38 -4.53 10.56
CA ALA A 100 -7.25 -4.78 9.67
C ALA A 100 -6.52 -6.08 10.03
N ALA A 101 -6.41 -6.44 11.31
CA ALA A 101 -5.76 -7.69 11.74
C ALA A 101 -6.47 -8.95 11.23
N ARG A 102 -7.77 -8.86 10.89
CA ARG A 102 -8.58 -9.97 10.36
C ARG A 102 -8.59 -10.04 8.83
N VAL A 103 -8.19 -8.96 8.16
CA VAL A 103 -8.24 -8.83 6.70
C VAL A 103 -7.49 -9.95 5.97
N PRO A 104 -6.28 -10.40 6.39
CA PRO A 104 -5.61 -11.51 5.72
C PRO A 104 -6.47 -12.78 5.62
N GLY A 105 -7.09 -13.20 6.73
CA GLY A 105 -7.93 -14.40 6.76
C GLY A 105 -9.21 -14.26 5.92
N ILE A 106 -9.81 -13.07 5.90
CA ILE A 106 -11.00 -12.78 5.08
C ILE A 106 -10.65 -12.81 3.59
N VAL A 107 -9.60 -12.09 3.19
CA VAL A 107 -9.20 -11.99 1.78
C VAL A 107 -8.77 -13.35 1.23
N LEU A 108 -7.96 -14.11 1.97
CA LEU A 108 -7.49 -15.43 1.52
C LEU A 108 -8.61 -16.46 1.32
N SER A 109 -9.76 -16.28 1.97
CA SER A 109 -10.91 -17.19 1.85
C SER A 109 -11.95 -16.74 0.83
N THR A 110 -11.90 -15.49 0.37
CA THR A 110 -12.98 -14.89 -0.44
C THR A 110 -12.53 -14.22 -1.72
N ALA A 111 -11.27 -13.82 -1.86
CA ALA A 111 -10.79 -13.12 -3.04
C ALA A 111 -10.37 -14.09 -4.17
N GLY A 112 -10.77 -13.78 -5.39
CA GLY A 112 -10.44 -14.55 -6.60
C GLY A 112 -11.69 -15.00 -7.36
N PRO A 113 -11.53 -15.61 -8.55
CA PRO A 113 -12.64 -16.21 -9.27
C PRO A 113 -13.23 -17.40 -8.50
N HIS A 114 -14.55 -17.55 -8.59
CA HIS A 114 -15.32 -18.66 -8.02
C HIS A 114 -15.78 -19.63 -9.10
#